data_AF-A0A1H0LU55-F1
#
_entry.id   AF-A0A1H0LU55-F1
#
_cell.length_a   1.000
_cell.length_b   1.000
_cell.length_c   1.000
_cell.angle_alpha   90.00
_cell.angle_beta   90.00
_cell.angle_gamma   90.00
#
_symmetry.space_group_name_H-M   'P 1'
#
loop_
_entity.id
_entity.type
_entity.pdbx_description
1 polymer ?
#
loop_
_entity_poly.entity_id
_entity_poly.type
_entity_poly.pdbx_seq_one_letter_code
_entity_poly.pdbx_strand_id
1 'polypeptide(L)'
;MDGKDWCQFMGCSCHKQCRCKRRRRRGFICSCSDSNIRRITQTLAGVSAVYRADADLECRGALCRGADSDIIYDWTAVPLSGNLEVVGDTRKIGNNTLVVKGTGTLDLSVTVTFRCRLFGGGFEDCRRTATMRFTQNPTGAFRARRNYAAPLLAGKTAQKTIQK
;
A
#
# COMPACT_ATOMS: atom_id res chain seq x y z
N MET A 1 -11.02 -28.45 -30.89
CA MET A 1 -10.59 -27.04 -30.74
C MET A 1 -9.08 -27.05 -30.70
N ASP A 2 -8.49 -26.87 -31.88
CA ASP A 2 -7.07 -27.11 -32.14
C ASP A 2 -6.23 -25.87 -31.91
N GLY A 3 -4.99 -26.08 -31.45
CA GLY A 3 -4.04 -25.07 -30.94
C GLY A 3 -3.55 -24.00 -31.91
N LYS A 4 -4.29 -23.65 -32.96
CA LYS A 4 -4.00 -22.54 -33.87
C LYS A 4 -4.57 -21.18 -33.39
N ASP A 5 -5.59 -21.18 -32.53
CA ASP A 5 -6.20 -19.93 -32.04
C ASP A 5 -5.35 -19.17 -31.02
N TRP A 6 -4.42 -19.86 -30.33
CA TRP A 6 -3.51 -19.21 -29.39
C TRP A 6 -2.47 -18.31 -30.08
N CYS A 7 -2.09 -18.60 -31.33
CA CYS A 7 -1.04 -17.87 -32.03
C CYS A 7 -1.50 -16.48 -32.53
N GLN A 8 -2.79 -16.30 -32.84
CA GLN A 8 -3.34 -15.01 -33.23
C GLN A 8 -3.56 -14.09 -32.02
N PHE A 9 -4.05 -14.61 -30.89
CA PHE A 9 -4.13 -13.84 -29.63
C PHE A 9 -2.76 -13.44 -29.10
N MET A 10 -1.72 -14.23 -29.40
CA MET A 10 -0.33 -13.98 -29.00
C MET A 10 0.52 -13.29 -30.08
N GLY A 11 -0.06 -12.84 -31.20
CA GLY A 11 0.67 -12.06 -32.21
C GLY A 11 1.99 -12.69 -32.66
N CYS A 12 2.02 -14.02 -32.80
CA CYS A 12 3.21 -14.77 -33.21
C CYS A 12 3.01 -15.29 -34.64
N SER A 13 3.74 -14.74 -35.61
CA SER A 13 3.84 -15.32 -36.94
C SER A 13 4.66 -16.61 -36.88
N CYS A 14 4.03 -17.75 -37.14
CA CYS A 14 4.71 -19.03 -37.27
C CYS A 14 5.51 -19.08 -38.58
N HIS A 15 6.81 -18.76 -38.51
CA HIS A 15 7.76 -19.18 -39.53
C HIS A 15 8.89 -19.98 -38.89
N LYS A 16 9.23 -21.08 -39.56
CA LYS A 16 10.17 -22.13 -39.17
C LYS A 16 11.49 -21.57 -38.65
N GLN A 17 11.65 -21.52 -37.32
CA GLN A 17 12.89 -21.66 -36.54
C GLN A 17 12.60 -21.17 -35.12
N CYS A 18 12.37 -22.12 -34.20
CA CYS A 18 12.21 -21.87 -32.78
C CYS A 18 13.51 -21.33 -32.17
N ARG A 19 13.80 -20.05 -32.37
CA ARG A 19 14.54 -19.24 -31.41
C ARG A 19 13.52 -18.28 -30.82
N CYS A 20 12.97 -18.63 -29.66
CA CYS A 20 12.27 -17.69 -28.79
C CYS A 20 13.29 -16.64 -28.29
N LYS A 21 13.72 -15.73 -29.17
CA LYS A 21 14.24 -14.45 -28.75
C LYS A 21 13.07 -13.82 -28.01
N ARG A 22 13.15 -13.77 -26.67
CA ARG A 22 12.29 -12.94 -25.82
C ARG A 22 12.41 -11.51 -26.36
N ARG A 23 11.61 -11.16 -27.37
CA ARG A 23 11.27 -9.77 -27.63
C ARG A 23 10.61 -9.34 -26.34
N ARG A 24 11.34 -8.55 -25.53
CA ARG A 24 10.76 -7.79 -24.44
C ARG A 24 9.59 -7.04 -25.08
N ARG A 25 8.36 -7.55 -24.94
CA ARG A 25 7.15 -6.83 -25.30
C ARG A 25 7.19 -5.57 -24.45
N ARG A 26 7.60 -4.46 -25.04
CA ARG A 26 7.46 -3.15 -24.41
C ARG A 26 5.96 -2.91 -24.24
N GLY A 27 5.51 -2.99 -22.99
CA GLY A 27 4.39 -2.26 -22.39
C GLY A 27 3.00 -2.40 -23.03
N PHE A 28 2.25 -3.45 -22.67
CA PHE A 28 0.81 -3.52 -22.98
C PHE A 28 -0.05 -4.24 -21.92
N ILE A 29 0.52 -4.76 -20.84
CA ILE A 29 -0.26 -5.42 -19.78
C ILE A 29 -0.55 -4.38 -18.71
N CYS A 30 -1.83 -4.22 -18.37
CA CYS A 30 -2.28 -3.39 -17.26
C CYS A 30 -1.61 -3.88 -15.98
N SER A 31 -0.95 -2.99 -15.24
CA SER A 31 -0.17 -3.33 -14.06
C SER A 31 -0.36 -2.30 -12.96
N CYS A 32 -0.48 -2.77 -11.73
CA CYS A 32 -0.47 -1.99 -10.50
C CYS A 32 0.82 -2.20 -9.68
N SER A 33 1.89 -2.74 -10.29
CA SER A 33 3.12 -3.15 -9.58
C SER A 33 3.75 -2.02 -8.76
N ASP A 34 3.62 -0.79 -9.25
CA ASP A 34 4.25 0.40 -8.68
C ASP A 34 3.36 1.06 -7.61
N SER A 35 2.13 0.57 -7.44
CA SER A 35 1.23 1.00 -6.38
C SER A 35 1.77 0.61 -5.01
N ASN A 36 1.62 1.51 -4.04
CA ASN A 36 2.22 1.31 -2.72
C ASN A 36 1.43 1.98 -1.58
N ILE A 37 1.63 1.48 -0.37
CA ILE A 37 1.16 2.12 0.85
C ILE A 37 2.28 3.06 1.33
N ARG A 38 2.05 4.36 1.28
CA ARG A 38 3.04 5.37 1.66
C ARG A 38 3.15 5.52 3.17
N ARG A 39 2.02 5.48 3.88
CA ARG A 39 1.97 5.70 5.33
C ARG A 39 0.67 5.22 5.95
N ILE A 40 0.72 4.88 7.23
CA ILE A 40 -0.47 4.83 8.10
C ILE A 40 -0.38 6.01 9.08
N THR A 41 -1.43 6.82 9.14
CA THR A 41 -1.52 7.97 10.04
C THR A 41 -2.59 7.78 11.09
N GLN A 42 -2.44 8.44 12.23
CA GLN A 42 -3.40 8.43 13.33
C GLN A 42 -3.82 9.86 13.63
N THR A 43 -5.12 10.08 13.78
CA THR A 43 -5.71 11.32 14.30
C THR A 43 -6.49 10.99 15.56
N LEU A 44 -6.07 11.52 16.71
CA LEU A 44 -6.77 11.34 17.98
C LEU A 44 -7.99 12.28 18.05
N ALA A 45 -9.11 11.75 18.51
CA ALA A 45 -10.37 12.46 18.73
C ALA A 45 -10.97 12.01 20.08
N GLY A 46 -10.54 12.65 21.17
CA GLY A 46 -10.91 12.25 22.53
C GLY A 46 -10.43 10.82 22.83
N VAL A 47 -11.37 9.95 23.22
CA VAL A 47 -11.11 8.52 23.49
C VAL A 47 -11.15 7.64 22.24
N SER A 48 -11.24 8.23 21.06
CA SER A 48 -11.19 7.50 19.78
C SER A 48 -9.99 7.96 18.97
N ALA A 49 -9.53 7.11 18.05
CA ALA A 49 -8.63 7.51 16.99
C ALA A 49 -9.17 7.10 15.63
N VAL A 50 -8.93 7.95 14.64
CA VAL A 50 -9.13 7.65 13.23
C VAL A 50 -7.77 7.35 12.63
N TYR A 51 -7.59 6.13 12.16
CA TYR A 51 -6.44 5.73 11.36
C TYR A 51 -6.75 5.93 9.89
N ARG A 52 -5.74 6.36 9.12
CA ARG A 52 -5.86 6.48 7.67
C ARG A 52 -4.66 5.84 6.98
N ALA A 53 -4.93 5.01 5.97
CA ALA A 53 -3.91 4.50 5.07
C ALA A 53 -3.75 5.45 3.87
N ASP A 54 -2.57 6.04 3.74
CA ASP A 54 -2.18 6.77 2.54
C ASP A 54 -1.67 5.76 1.51
N ALA A 55 -2.49 5.47 0.51
CA ALA A 55 -2.22 4.52 -0.55
C ALA A 55 -2.16 5.26 -1.88
N ASP A 56 -1.15 4.91 -2.68
CA ASP A 56 -0.87 5.53 -3.96
C ASP A 56 -1.11 4.50 -5.06
N LEU A 57 -2.19 4.67 -5.82
CA LEU A 57 -2.56 3.78 -6.91
C LEU A 57 -1.91 4.25 -8.21
N GLU A 58 -0.93 3.47 -8.67
CA GLU A 58 -0.30 3.65 -9.97
C GLU A 58 -0.71 2.53 -10.92
N CYS A 59 -1.48 2.89 -11.96
CA CYS A 59 -1.84 1.99 -13.04
C CYS A 59 -1.02 2.29 -14.29
N ARG A 60 -0.31 1.28 -14.81
CA ARG A 60 0.53 1.39 -16.01
C ARG A 60 0.10 0.41 -17.08
N GLY A 61 0.33 0.78 -18.34
CA GLY A 61 -0.04 -0.01 -19.51
C GLY A 61 -1.14 0.67 -20.34
N ALA A 62 -1.24 0.28 -21.61
CA ALA A 62 -2.27 0.81 -22.50
C ALA A 62 -3.67 0.42 -22.01
N LEU A 63 -4.60 1.37 -22.07
CA LEU A 63 -6.01 1.13 -21.72
C LEU A 63 -6.23 0.61 -20.27
N CYS A 64 -5.33 1.00 -19.37
CA CYS A 64 -5.35 0.67 -17.95
C CYS A 64 -5.68 1.94 -17.16
N ARG A 65 -6.64 1.88 -16.24
CA ARG A 65 -7.04 3.04 -15.41
C ARG A 65 -7.24 2.65 -13.96
N GLY A 66 -6.84 3.53 -13.05
CA GLY A 66 -7.08 3.40 -11.62
C GLY A 66 -8.12 4.41 -11.15
N ALA A 67 -8.82 4.05 -10.09
CA ALA A 67 -9.63 4.98 -9.31
C ALA A 67 -9.51 4.60 -7.82
N ASP A 68 -9.35 5.59 -6.95
CA ASP A 68 -9.25 5.35 -5.51
C ASP A 68 -10.49 4.65 -4.95
N SER A 69 -11.65 4.90 -5.57
CA SER A 69 -12.92 4.24 -5.27
C SER A 69 -12.95 2.74 -5.54
N ASP A 70 -11.94 2.18 -6.23
CA ASP A 70 -11.79 0.74 -6.43
C ASP A 70 -10.81 0.08 -5.46
N ILE A 71 -10.02 0.88 -4.72
CA ILE A 71 -9.04 0.34 -3.78
C ILE A 71 -9.76 -0.32 -2.63
N ILE A 72 -9.38 -1.55 -2.30
CA ILE A 72 -9.94 -2.28 -1.17
C ILE A 72 -8.96 -2.22 -0.02
N TYR A 73 -9.41 -1.72 1.12
CA TYR A 73 -8.68 -1.66 2.37
C TYR A 73 -9.21 -2.74 3.30
N ASP A 74 -8.34 -3.63 3.76
CA ASP A 74 -8.64 -4.64 4.76
C ASP A 74 -7.80 -4.39 6.00
N TRP A 75 -8.46 -3.95 7.07
CA TRP A 75 -7.81 -3.56 8.31
C TRP A 75 -7.78 -4.70 9.32
N THR A 76 -6.67 -4.83 10.05
CA THR A 76 -6.56 -5.72 11.20
C THR A 76 -5.94 -4.94 12.35
N ALA A 77 -6.62 -4.88 13.48
CA ALA A 77 -6.15 -4.23 14.69
C ALA A 77 -6.02 -5.27 15.80
N VAL A 78 -4.80 -5.48 16.28
CA VAL A 78 -4.52 -6.40 17.39
C VAL A 78 -4.20 -5.56 18.62
N PRO A 79 -5.12 -5.48 19.59
CA PRO A 79 -4.85 -4.78 20.85
C PRO A 79 -3.77 -5.54 21.62
N LEU A 80 -2.74 -4.82 22.06
CA LEU A 80 -1.65 -5.34 22.90
C LEU A 80 -1.85 -4.97 24.37
N SER A 81 -2.55 -3.86 24.63
CA SER A 81 -2.90 -3.41 25.97
C SER A 81 -4.09 -2.45 25.95
N GLY A 82 -4.71 -2.27 27.12
CA GLY A 82 -5.82 -1.34 27.30
C GLY A 82 -7.17 -1.89 26.82
N ASN A 83 -8.11 -1.00 26.52
CA ASN A 83 -9.51 -1.33 26.20
C ASN A 83 -9.89 -0.90 24.77
N LEU A 84 -9.02 -1.23 23.81
CA LEU A 84 -9.17 -0.82 22.43
C LEU A 84 -10.21 -1.67 21.68
N GLU A 85 -11.10 -1.01 20.95
CA GLU A 85 -12.19 -1.64 20.21
C GLU A 85 -12.32 -1.03 18.81
N VAL A 86 -12.36 -1.88 17.77
CA VAL A 86 -12.60 -1.43 16.40
C VAL A 86 -14.08 -1.12 16.21
N VAL A 87 -14.38 0.02 15.60
CA VAL A 87 -15.74 0.46 15.33
C VAL A 87 -16.07 0.31 13.85
N GLY A 88 -17.09 -0.51 13.57
CA GLY A 88 -17.60 -0.74 12.21
C GLY A 88 -16.72 -1.66 11.37
N ASP A 89 -16.94 -1.63 10.06
CA ASP A 89 -16.30 -2.55 9.13
C ASP A 89 -14.80 -2.29 8.97
N THR A 90 -14.03 -3.38 9.06
CA THR A 90 -12.59 -3.41 8.81
C THR A 90 -12.25 -3.53 7.33
N ARG A 91 -13.13 -4.13 6.53
CA ARG A 91 -12.94 -4.29 5.08
C ARG A 91 -13.83 -3.31 4.33
N LYS A 92 -13.22 -2.37 3.59
CA LYS A 92 -13.93 -1.30 2.89
C LYS A 92 -13.35 -1.02 1.51
N ILE A 93 -14.18 -0.53 0.60
CA ILE A 93 -13.80 -0.15 -0.76
C ILE A 93 -13.84 1.38 -0.86
N GLY A 94 -12.77 2.00 -1.37
CA GLY A 94 -12.66 3.45 -1.52
C GLY A 94 -12.58 4.25 -0.21
N ASN A 95 -12.67 3.58 0.93
CA ASN A 95 -12.58 4.20 2.26
C ASN A 95 -11.33 3.68 2.98
N ASN A 96 -10.35 4.56 3.07
CA ASN A 96 -9.03 4.29 3.62
C ASN A 96 -8.91 4.51 5.13
N THR A 97 -10.04 4.55 5.86
CA THR A 97 -10.06 4.90 7.29
C THR A 97 -10.38 3.70 8.17
N LEU A 98 -9.98 3.74 9.45
CA LEU A 98 -10.45 2.83 10.50
C LEU A 98 -10.66 3.62 11.78
N VAL A 99 -11.73 3.37 12.51
CA VAL A 99 -11.99 4.01 13.80
C VAL A 99 -11.77 3.01 14.93
N VAL A 100 -10.98 3.39 15.93
CA VAL A 100 -10.74 2.59 17.13
C VAL A 100 -11.06 3.43 18.36
N LYS A 101 -11.92 2.90 19.24
CA LYS A 101 -12.27 3.47 20.53
C LYS A 101 -11.37 2.91 21.63
N GLY A 102 -11.26 3.62 22.74
CA GLY A 102 -10.56 3.17 23.93
C GLY A 102 -9.18 3.82 24.08
N THR A 103 -8.37 3.25 24.97
CA THR A 103 -7.00 3.70 25.22
C THR A 103 -6.12 2.49 25.34
N GLY A 104 -4.86 2.58 24.91
CA GLY A 104 -3.96 1.44 24.93
C GLY A 104 -2.97 1.44 23.78
N THR A 105 -2.36 0.29 23.54
CA THR A 105 -1.44 0.07 22.41
C THR A 105 -1.99 -1.02 21.52
N LEU A 106 -1.91 -0.85 20.20
CA LEU A 106 -2.25 -1.87 19.21
C LEU A 106 -1.19 -1.98 18.12
N ASP A 107 -1.11 -3.17 17.53
CA ASP A 107 -0.53 -3.35 16.20
C ASP A 107 -1.64 -3.22 15.15
N LEU A 108 -1.44 -2.29 14.23
CA LEU A 108 -2.38 -2.01 13.16
C LEU A 108 -1.77 -2.44 11.83
N SER A 109 -2.45 -3.37 11.15
CA SER A 109 -2.12 -3.81 9.81
C SER A 109 -3.21 -3.37 8.84
N VAL A 110 -2.81 -3.00 7.63
CA VAL A 110 -3.71 -2.79 6.51
C VAL A 110 -3.19 -3.54 5.29
N THR A 111 -4.03 -4.40 4.73
CA THR A 111 -3.81 -4.99 3.41
C THR A 111 -4.62 -4.19 2.40
N VAL A 112 -3.91 -3.54 1.48
CA VAL A 112 -4.50 -2.76 0.39
C VAL A 112 -4.46 -3.59 -0.89
N THR A 113 -5.62 -3.80 -1.50
CA THR A 113 -5.74 -4.33 -2.86
C THR A 113 -5.93 -3.17 -3.82
N PHE A 114 -4.87 -2.84 -4.55
CA PHE A 114 -4.87 -1.88 -5.65
C PHE A 114 -5.48 -2.52 -6.88
N ARG A 115 -6.48 -1.88 -7.47
CA ARG A 115 -7.19 -2.44 -8.62
C ARG A 115 -7.05 -1.51 -9.81
N CYS A 116 -6.46 -2.02 -10.89
CA CYS A 116 -6.45 -1.32 -12.17
C CYS A 116 -7.49 -1.95 -13.11
N ARG A 117 -8.40 -1.13 -13.63
CA ARG A 117 -9.42 -1.55 -14.59
C ARG A 117 -8.80 -1.70 -15.96
N LEU A 118 -9.05 -2.85 -16.59
CA LEU A 118 -8.73 -3.08 -17.99
C LEU A 118 -9.88 -2.59 -18.88
N PHE A 119 -9.55 -2.01 -20.03
CA PHE A 119 -10.53 -1.73 -21.06
C PHE A 119 -11.02 -3.05 -21.68
N GLY A 120 -12.35 -3.21 -21.77
CA GLY A 120 -12.98 -4.49 -22.11
C GLY A 120 -13.47 -5.28 -20.89
N GLY A 121 -13.20 -4.79 -19.67
CA GLY A 121 -13.66 -5.39 -18.41
C GLY A 121 -12.56 -6.15 -17.66
N GLY A 122 -12.80 -6.39 -16.37
CA GLY A 122 -11.85 -7.04 -15.48
C GLY A 122 -10.93 -6.08 -14.71
N PHE A 123 -10.19 -6.66 -13.77
CA PHE A 123 -9.26 -5.94 -12.90
C PHE A 123 -7.94 -6.69 -12.80
N GLU A 124 -6.85 -5.92 -12.82
CA GLU A 124 -5.56 -6.37 -12.33
C GLU A 124 -5.44 -5.92 -10.86
N ASP A 125 -5.26 -6.90 -9.96
CA ASP A 125 -5.23 -6.66 -8.52
C ASP A 125 -3.80 -6.86 -7.97
N CYS A 126 -3.25 -5.84 -7.32
CA CYS A 126 -1.98 -5.91 -6.61
C CYS A 126 -2.21 -5.74 -5.12
N ARG A 127 -1.68 -6.65 -4.32
CA ARG A 127 -1.81 -6.59 -2.86
C ARG A 127 -0.53 -6.07 -2.22
N ARG A 128 -0.67 -5.16 -1.27
CA ARG A 128 0.41 -4.70 -0.37
C ARG A 128 -0.11 -4.73 1.05
N THR A 129 0.77 -4.99 2.00
CA THR A 129 0.45 -4.97 3.43
C THR A 129 1.43 -4.06 4.14
N ALA A 130 0.92 -3.21 5.01
CA ALA A 130 1.72 -2.41 5.91
C ALA A 130 1.26 -2.65 7.35
N THR A 131 2.21 -2.76 8.28
CA THR A 131 1.95 -2.95 9.70
C THR A 131 2.68 -1.88 10.49
N MET A 132 2.02 -1.28 11.47
CA MET A 132 2.60 -0.27 12.33
C MET A 132 1.98 -0.32 13.73
N ARG A 133 2.81 -0.10 14.75
CA ARG A 133 2.38 -0.03 16.14
C ARG A 133 1.97 1.39 16.51
N PHE A 134 0.85 1.52 17.22
CA PHE A 134 0.35 2.79 17.73
C PHE A 134 -0.01 2.70 19.20
N THR A 135 0.27 3.78 19.93
CA THR A 135 -0.20 3.98 21.30
C THR A 135 -1.24 5.11 21.30
N GLN A 136 -2.47 4.78 21.65
CA GLN A 136 -3.60 5.70 21.80
C GLN A 136 -3.74 6.09 23.26
N ASN A 137 -3.30 7.30 23.61
CA ASN A 137 -3.47 7.86 24.94
C ASN A 137 -4.16 9.23 24.82
N PRO A 138 -5.36 9.42 25.40
CA PRO A 138 -6.16 10.63 25.25
C PRO A 138 -5.62 11.84 26.03
N THR A 139 -4.45 11.74 26.68
CA THR A 139 -3.81 12.88 27.33
C THR A 139 -3.40 13.94 26.31
N GLY A 140 -4.32 14.87 26.06
CA GLY A 140 -4.12 16.27 25.70
C GLY A 140 -3.01 16.60 24.70
N ALA A 141 -3.46 17.05 23.51
CA ALA A 141 -2.75 17.90 22.56
C ALA A 141 -1.54 17.29 21.81
N PHE A 142 -1.62 17.45 20.48
CA PHE A 142 -0.51 17.51 19.52
C PHE A 142 0.90 17.42 20.15
N ARG A 143 1.40 16.20 20.30
CA ARG A 143 2.83 15.94 20.14
C ARG A 143 2.97 15.07 18.91
N ALA A 144 3.03 15.74 17.75
CA ALA A 144 3.54 15.15 16.53
C ALA A 144 4.98 14.68 16.79
N ARG A 145 5.14 13.45 17.29
CA ARG A 145 6.42 12.75 17.20
C ARG A 145 6.60 12.46 15.72
N ARG A 146 7.33 13.35 15.02
CA ARG A 146 7.94 13.04 13.74
C ARG A 146 8.77 11.78 13.95
N ASN A 147 8.28 10.65 13.47
CA ASN A 147 9.11 9.48 13.24
C ASN A 147 10.07 9.86 12.12
N TYR A 148 11.23 10.41 12.46
CA TYR A 148 12.35 10.41 11.54
C TYR A 148 12.75 8.95 11.37
N ALA A 149 12.65 8.44 10.14
CA ALA A 149 13.38 7.25 9.74
C ALA A 149 14.84 7.48 10.12
N ALA A 150 15.42 6.59 10.91
CA ALA A 150 16.84 6.64 11.23
C ALA A 150 17.64 6.45 9.93
N PRO A 151 18.44 7.43 9.47
CA PRO A 151 19.45 7.13 8.48
C PRO A 151 20.58 6.36 9.17
N LEU A 152 20.88 5.19 8.59
CA LEU A 152 22.05 4.38 8.89
C LEU A 152 23.33 5.25 8.86
N LEU A 153 24.21 4.95 9.81
CA LEU A 153 25.55 5.51 10.03
C LEU A 153 26.33 5.84 8.74
N ALA A 154 26.88 7.05 8.69
CA ALA A 154 28.13 7.34 7.98
C ALA A 154 28.89 8.40 8.78
N GLY A 155 30.04 8.01 9.33
CA GLY A 155 30.79 8.78 10.32
C GLY A 155 31.54 10.01 9.80
N LYS A 156 31.96 10.85 10.74
CA LYS A 156 33.38 11.14 11.03
C LYS A 156 33.44 12.11 12.20
N THR A 157 34.23 11.70 13.19
CA THR A 157 34.74 12.50 14.30
C THR A 157 35.43 13.78 13.82
N ALA A 158 35.14 14.91 14.46
CA ALA A 158 36.06 16.04 14.54
C ALA A 158 36.01 16.65 15.94
N GLN A 159 37.13 16.50 16.66
CA GLN A 159 37.39 17.07 17.99
C GLN A 159 37.32 18.59 17.95
N LYS A 160 36.71 19.15 18.99
CA LYS A 160 36.70 20.58 19.30
C LYS A 160 38.03 20.95 19.97
N THR A 161 38.93 21.60 19.23
CA THR A 161 40.09 22.28 19.82
C THR A 161 39.62 23.63 20.34
N ILE A 162 39.62 23.81 21.66
CA ILE A 162 39.47 25.11 22.32
C ILE A 162 40.87 25.72 22.41
N GLN A 163 41.08 26.87 21.79
CA GLN A 163 42.23 27.72 22.11
C GLN A 163 41.77 28.87 23.03
N LYS A 164 42.66 29.16 23.98
CA LYS A 164 42.55 30.09 25.11
C LYS A 164 42.24 31.52 24.69
#